data_AF-B8AT11-F1
#
_entry.id   AF-B8AT11-F1
#
_cell.length_a   1.000
_cell.length_b   1.000
_cell.length_c   1.000
_cell.angle_alpha   90.00
_cell.angle_beta   90.00
_cell.angle_gamma   90.00
#
_symmetry.space_group_name_H-M   'P 1'
#
loop_
_entity.id
_entity.type
_entity.pdbx_description
1 polymer ?
#
loop_
_entity_poly.entity_id
_entity_poly.type
_entity_poly.pdbx_seq_one_letter_code
_entity_poly.pdbx_strand_id
1 'polypeptide(L)' 'MANRGRSLFTWQADSPLDIFLKSLGLEKYSITFQAEEVDMAALRHMTDSDLKALGIPMGPRKKIMLALESRA' A
#
# COMPACT_ATOMS: atom_id res chain seq x y z
N MET A 1 26.69 3.81 33.72
CA MET A 1 26.51 2.70 32.76
C MET A 1 25.18 2.86 32.04
N ALA A 2 25.13 2.43 30.77
CA ALA A 2 24.12 2.71 29.74
C ALA A 2 22.67 2.33 30.10
N ASN A 3 21.68 3.06 29.57
CA ASN A 3 20.70 2.57 28.57
C ASN A 3 19.55 3.58 28.36
N ARG A 4 18.91 3.48 27.18
CA ARG A 4 17.69 4.14 26.65
C ARG A 4 17.98 5.33 25.73
N GLY A 5 17.71 5.31 24.44
CA GLY A 5 17.10 4.30 23.56
C GLY A 5 17.16 4.89 22.15
N ARG A 6 17.49 4.06 21.16
CA ARG A 6 17.55 4.46 19.75
C ARG A 6 16.27 5.22 19.37
N SER A 7 16.43 6.43 18.83
CA SER A 7 15.39 7.05 18.00
C SER A 7 15.10 6.08 16.84
N LEU A 8 13.94 5.42 16.89
CA LEU A 8 13.45 4.53 15.84
C LEU A 8 12.38 5.19 14.96
N PHE A 9 12.14 6.49 15.12
CA PHE A 9 11.33 7.24 14.17
C PHE A 9 12.21 7.67 13.01
N THR A 10 12.38 6.77 12.04
CA THR A 10 12.71 7.22 10.70
C THR A 10 11.53 8.03 10.21
N TRP A 11 11.73 9.32 9.99
CA TRP A 11 10.81 10.15 9.20
C TRP A 11 10.92 9.70 7.74
N GLN A 12 10.51 8.47 7.44
CA GLN A 12 10.22 8.11 6.06
C GLN A 12 8.90 8.81 5.72
N ALA A 13 8.97 9.77 4.79
CA ALA A 13 7.76 10.29 4.17
C ALA A 13 7.05 9.09 3.52
N ASP A 14 5.82 8.84 3.94
CA ASP A 14 4.99 7.80 3.33
C ASP A 14 4.91 8.07 1.82
N SER A 15 5.11 7.02 1.01
CA SER A 15 4.90 7.16 -0.43
C SER A 15 3.43 7.50 -0.70
N PRO A 16 3.09 8.10 -1.87
CA PRO A 16 1.70 8.32 -2.24
C PRO A 16 0.85 7.04 -2.19
N LEU A 17 1.47 5.88 -2.48
CA LEU A 17 0.82 4.58 -2.37
C LEU A 17 0.56 4.20 -0.90
N ASP A 18 1.52 4.41 0.00
CA ASP A 18 1.34 4.14 1.43
C ASP A 18 0.21 4.99 2.01
N ILE A 19 0.16 6.28 1.66
CA ILE A 19 -0.92 7.19 2.09
C ILE A 19 -2.27 6.70 1.56
N PHE A 20 -2.33 6.28 0.30
CA PHE A 20 -3.55 5.74 -0.31
C PHE A 20 -4.02 4.47 0.41
N LEU A 21 -3.13 3.49 0.62
CA LEU A 21 -3.48 2.23 1.31
C LEU A 21 -3.89 2.48 2.77
N LYS A 22 -3.19 3.38 3.49
CA LYS A 22 -3.58 3.81 4.84
C LYS A 22 -4.97 4.43 4.89
N SER A 23 -5.33 5.26 3.90
CA SER A 23 -6.68 5.85 3.82
C SER A 23 -7.79 4.79 3.67
N LEU A 24 -7.44 3.60 3.16
CA LEU A 24 -8.33 2.46 3.03
C LEU A 24 -8.23 1.47 4.20
N GLY A 25 -7.33 1.68 5.18
CA GLY A 25 -7.03 0.69 6.22
C GLY A 25 -6.40 -0.59 5.68
N LEU A 26 -5.59 -0.46 4.62
CA LEU A 26 -4.96 -1.55 3.86
C LEU A 26 -3.43 -1.46 3.88
N GLU A 27 -2.85 -0.69 4.80
CA GLU A 27 -1.40 -0.43 4.91
C GLU A 27 -0.55 -1.70 5.09
N LYS A 28 -1.13 -2.78 5.59
CA LYS A 28 -0.46 -4.09 5.67
C LYS A 28 -0.04 -4.64 4.30
N TYR A 29 -0.64 -4.17 3.21
CA TYR A 29 -0.30 -4.57 1.84
C TYR A 29 0.80 -3.70 1.21
N SER A 30 1.23 -2.60 1.84
CA SER A 30 2.31 -1.74 1.31
C SER A 30 3.56 -2.53 0.97
N ILE A 31 3.97 -3.46 1.84
CA ILE A 31 5.17 -4.29 1.63
C ILE A 31 5.01 -5.16 0.37
N THR A 32 3.82 -5.70 0.11
CA THR A 32 3.53 -6.51 -1.09
C THR A 32 3.68 -5.68 -2.36
N PHE A 33 3.13 -4.47 -2.37
CA PHE A 33 3.27 -3.58 -3.54
C PHE A 33 4.70 -3.10 -3.73
N GLN A 34 5.41 -2.77 -2.65
CA GLN A 34 6.82 -2.36 -2.71
C GLN A 34 7.73 -3.49 -3.23
N ALA A 35 7.49 -4.74 -2.78
CA ALA A 35 8.27 -5.90 -3.22
C ALA A 35 8.13 -6.17 -4.73
N GLU A 36 6.99 -5.83 -5.31
CA GLU A 36 6.67 -5.99 -6.73
C GLU A 36 6.88 -4.68 -7.51
N GLU A 37 7.54 -3.70 -6.90
CA GLU A 37 7.87 -2.38 -7.47
C GLU A 37 6.64 -1.62 -8.02
N VAL A 38 5.47 -1.83 -7.41
CA VAL A 38 4.22 -1.16 -7.80
C VAL A 38 4.14 0.21 -7.14
N ASP A 39 4.06 1.25 -7.95
CA ASP A 39 3.74 2.62 -7.53
C ASP A 39 2.27 2.99 -7.83
N MET A 40 1.89 4.25 -7.58
CA MET A 40 0.53 4.72 -7.88
C MET A 40 0.19 4.72 -9.37
N ALA A 41 1.18 4.85 -10.27
CA ALA A 41 0.93 4.83 -11.70
C ALA A 41 0.65 3.40 -12.16
N ALA A 42 1.49 2.45 -11.78
CA ALA A 42 1.28 1.03 -12.02
C ALA A 42 -0.07 0.56 -11.44
N LEU A 43 -0.36 0.92 -10.18
CA LEU A 43 -1.59 0.54 -9.49
C LEU A 43 -2.86 0.96 -10.26
N ARG A 44 -2.87 2.14 -10.88
CA ARG A 44 -4.02 2.63 -11.68
C ARG A 44 -4.29 1.79 -12.92
N HIS A 45 -3.32 1.01 -13.39
CA HIS A 45 -3.45 0.13 -14.54
C HIS A 45 -3.66 -1.34 -14.15
N MET A 46 -3.61 -1.67 -12.86
CA MET A 46 -3.83 -3.03 -12.39
C MET A 46 -5.30 -3.44 -12.46
N THR A 47 -5.52 -4.71 -12.78
CA THR A 47 -6.83 -5.35 -12.80
C THR A 47 -7.12 -6.15 -11.52
N ASP A 48 -8.35 -6.62 -11.35
CA ASP A 48 -8.73 -7.55 -10.27
C ASP A 48 -7.82 -8.79 -10.24
N SER A 49 -7.42 -9.27 -11.42
CA SER A 49 -6.54 -10.42 -11.61
C SER A 49 -5.10 -10.13 -11.17
N ASP A 50 -4.56 -8.95 -11.48
CA ASP A 50 -3.20 -8.58 -11.08
C ASP A 50 -3.10 -8.47 -9.55
N LEU A 51 -4.08 -7.82 -8.93
CA LEU A 51 -4.15 -7.75 -7.47
C LEU A 51 -4.35 -9.14 -6.84
N LYS A 52 -5.01 -10.07 -7.54
CA LYS A 52 -5.13 -11.48 -7.10
C LYS A 52 -3.79 -12.17 -7.11
N ALA A 53 -3.00 -11.95 -8.16
CA ALA A 53 -1.66 -12.52 -8.33
C ALA A 53 -0.71 -12.02 -7.22
N LEU A 54 -0.89 -10.79 -6.77
CA LEU A 54 -0.23 -10.23 -5.57
C LEU A 54 -0.67 -10.89 -4.24
N GLY A 55 -1.58 -11.86 -4.26
CA GLY A 55 -2.07 -12.52 -3.04
C GLY A 55 -3.06 -11.70 -2.23
N ILE A 56 -3.61 -10.62 -2.79
CA ILE A 56 -4.58 -9.78 -2.09
C ILE A 56 -5.96 -10.48 -2.08
N PRO A 57 -6.62 -10.67 -0.93
CA PRO A 57 -7.95 -11.29 -0.85
C PRO A 57 -9.03 -10.45 -1.53
N MET A 58 -10.17 -11.05 -1.89
CA MET A 58 -11.21 -10.35 -2.67
C MET A 58 -11.66 -9.03 -2.05
N GLY A 59 -11.91 -8.97 -0.73
CA GLY A 59 -12.40 -7.78 -0.03
C GLY A 59 -11.51 -6.55 -0.23
N PRO A 60 -10.23 -6.60 0.19
CA PRO A 60 -9.26 -5.54 -0.04
C PRO A 60 -9.11 -5.15 -1.53
N ARG A 61 -9.11 -6.12 -2.45
CA ARG A 61 -9.03 -5.83 -3.90
C ARG A 61 -10.19 -4.97 -4.38
N LYS A 62 -11.43 -5.35 -4.03
CA LYS A 62 -12.62 -4.55 -4.39
C LYS A 62 -12.57 -3.15 -3.79
N LYS A 63 -12.07 -3.02 -2.55
CA LYS A 63 -11.92 -1.72 -1.90
C LYS A 63 -10.92 -0.81 -2.62
N ILE A 64 -9.80 -1.36 -3.10
CA ILE A 64 -8.79 -0.63 -3.89
C ILE A 64 -9.39 -0.17 -5.22
N MET A 65 -10.00 -1.08 -5.99
CA MET A 65 -10.58 -0.76 -7.30
C MET A 65 -11.64 0.35 -7.20
N LEU A 66 -12.57 0.25 -6.25
CA LEU A 66 -13.61 1.26 -6.03
C LEU A 66 -13.02 2.63 -5.64
N ALA A 67 -11.94 2.66 -4.87
CA ALA A 67 -11.27 3.90 -4.46
C ALA A 67 -10.44 4.54 -5.58
N LEU A 68 -10.04 3.77 -6.61
CA LEU A 68 -9.43 4.30 -7.82
C LEU A 68 -10.48 4.88 -8.76
N GLU A 69 -11.63 4.20 -8.90
CA GLU A 69 -12.76 4.66 -9.71
C GLU A 69 -13.38 5.95 -9.17
N SER A 70 -13.46 6.12 -7.84
CA SER A 70 -14.03 7.34 -7.22
C SER A 70 -13.14 8.58 -7.36
N ARG A 71 -11.89 8.42 -7.77
CA ARG A 71 -10.91 9.49 -7.96
C ARG A 71 -10.64 9.81 -9.43
N ALA A 72 -11.34 9.15 -10.36
CA ALA A 72 -11.25 9.35 -11.81
C ALA A 72 -12.13 10.51 -12.28
#